data_AF-A0A6G7SWZ3-F1
#
_entry.id   AF-A0A6G7SWZ3-F1
#
_cell.length_a   1.000
_cell.length_b   1.000
_cell.length_c   1.000
_cell.angle_alpha   90.00
_cell.angle_beta   90.00
_cell.angle_gamma   90.00
#
_symmetry.space_group_name_H-M   'P 1'
#
loop_
_entity.id
_entity.type
_entity.pdbx_description
1 polymer ?
#
loop_
_entity_poly.entity_id
_entity_poly.type
_entity_poly.pdbx_seq_one_letter_code
_entity_poly.pdbx_strand_id
1 'polypeptide(L)'
;MTINPNEIVTVELDCAGWYEPYAIDITRMQLGEILLKLDDMAASTDEQATPDHAQKWPSPDVAYAAAPSISSESDWATRTANEWADEGLDREWYLRHAAVLDRVALGDVPAPGFAADEADAAAVMLLDLDQASRDYDPRAYVRQQYALWLDQQDISPAPSHS
;
A
#
# COMPACT_ATOMS: atom_id res chain seq x y z
N MET A 1 35.08 -5.06 -38.23
CA MET A 1 33.87 -5.90 -38.28
C MET A 1 32.71 -4.96 -38.57
N THR A 2 32.13 -5.00 -39.77
CA THR A 2 31.04 -4.10 -40.18
C THR A 2 29.71 -4.76 -39.76
N ILE A 3 29.05 -4.19 -38.76
CA ILE A 3 27.74 -4.65 -38.31
C ILE A 3 26.69 -4.24 -39.36
N ASN A 4 25.89 -5.18 -39.85
CA ASN A 4 24.81 -4.88 -40.80
C ASN A 4 23.58 -4.35 -40.03
N PRO A 5 23.12 -3.11 -40.27
CA PRO A 5 21.96 -2.55 -39.57
C PRO A 5 20.64 -3.25 -39.91
N ASN A 6 20.54 -3.88 -41.08
CA ASN A 6 19.32 -4.54 -41.56
C ASN A 6 19.28 -6.04 -41.25
N GLU A 7 20.27 -6.57 -40.55
CA GLU A 7 20.24 -7.96 -40.09
C GLU A 7 19.11 -8.12 -39.06
N ILE A 8 18.28 -9.15 -39.27
CA ILE A 8 17.13 -9.48 -38.43
C ILE A 8 17.63 -10.25 -37.21
N VAL A 9 17.10 -9.88 -36.04
CA VAL A 9 17.35 -10.52 -34.75
C VAL A 9 16.01 -10.76 -34.05
N THR A 10 15.89 -11.91 -33.40
CA THR A 10 14.72 -12.26 -32.59
C THR A 10 14.95 -11.78 -31.17
N VAL A 11 14.04 -10.97 -30.65
CA VAL A 11 14.01 -10.54 -29.25
C VAL A 11 12.94 -11.33 -28.54
N GLU A 12 13.32 -12.03 -27.47
CA GLU A 12 12.40 -12.78 -26.62
C GLU A 12 12.24 -12.04 -25.29
N LEU A 13 11.00 -11.75 -24.92
CA LEU A 13 10.62 -11.10 -23.67
C LEU A 13 9.87 -12.11 -22.81
N ASP A 14 10.49 -12.50 -21.70
CA ASP A 14 9.92 -13.41 -20.72
C ASP A 14 9.73 -12.67 -19.39
N CYS A 15 8.54 -12.11 -19.19
CA CYS A 15 8.19 -11.32 -18.00
C CYS A 15 7.38 -12.16 -17.00
N ALA A 16 7.68 -11.99 -15.71
CA ALA A 16 6.96 -12.68 -14.65
C ALA A 16 5.45 -12.38 -14.69
N GLY A 17 4.63 -13.44 -14.73
CA GLY A 17 3.17 -13.34 -14.81
C GLY A 17 2.58 -13.45 -16.22
N TRP A 18 3.40 -13.59 -17.26
CA TRP A 18 2.91 -13.86 -18.61
C TRP A 18 2.73 -15.37 -18.83
N TYR A 19 1.73 -15.73 -19.63
CA TYR A 19 1.40 -17.14 -19.91
C TYR A 19 2.41 -17.80 -20.86
N GLU A 20 3.06 -17.01 -21.72
CA GLU A 20 4.12 -17.47 -22.62
C GLU A 20 5.08 -16.32 -22.98
N PRO A 21 6.36 -16.63 -23.30
CA PRO A 21 7.32 -15.64 -23.76
C PRO A 21 6.86 -14.98 -25.06
N TYR A 22 7.03 -13.66 -25.15
CA TYR A 22 6.72 -12.91 -26.36
C TYR A 22 7.99 -12.75 -27.21
N ALA A 23 8.01 -13.38 -28.39
CA ALA A 23 9.10 -13.26 -29.34
C ALA A 23 8.73 -12.34 -30.52
N ILE A 24 9.63 -11.43 -30.88
CA ILE A 24 9.47 -10.54 -32.03
C ILE A 24 10.77 -10.41 -32.83
N ASP A 25 10.66 -10.51 -34.15
CA ASP A 25 11.78 -10.28 -35.07
C ASP A 25 11.88 -8.80 -35.43
N ILE A 26 13.05 -8.20 -35.19
CA ILE A 26 13.35 -6.81 -35.50
C ILE A 26 14.70 -6.68 -36.17
N THR A 27 14.97 -5.55 -36.83
CA THR A 27 16.30 -5.26 -37.37
C THR A 27 17.26 -4.85 -36.25
N ARG A 28 18.58 -5.05 -36.45
CA ARG A 28 19.61 -4.53 -35.52
C ARG A 28 19.54 -3.02 -35.34
N MET A 29 19.13 -2.28 -36.36
CA MET A 29 18.86 -0.84 -36.24
C MET A 29 17.71 -0.56 -35.27
N GLN A 30 16.58 -1.26 -35.43
CA GLN A 30 15.43 -1.12 -34.52
C GLN A 30 15.77 -1.56 -33.09
N LEU A 31 16.55 -2.63 -32.92
CA LEU A 31 17.06 -3.02 -31.61
C LEU A 31 17.89 -1.89 -30.98
N GLY A 32 18.78 -1.27 -31.76
CA GLY A 32 19.58 -0.13 -31.29
C GLY A 32 18.73 1.07 -30.87
N GLU A 33 17.69 1.42 -31.64
CA GLU A 33 16.76 2.50 -31.28
C GLU A 33 15.96 2.20 -30.00
N ILE A 34 15.53 0.94 -29.82
CA ILE A 34 14.83 0.52 -28.60
C ILE A 34 15.77 0.60 -27.40
N LEU A 35 17.00 0.11 -27.51
CA LEU A 35 17.99 0.18 -26.43
C LEU A 35 18.35 1.62 -26.06
N LEU A 36 18.50 2.51 -27.05
CA LEU A 36 18.71 3.94 -26.82
C LEU A 36 17.53 4.59 -26.09
N LYS A 37 16.29 4.28 -26.49
CA LYS A 37 15.10 4.78 -25.80
C LYS A 37 15.02 4.25 -24.36
N LEU A 38 15.38 3.00 -24.13
CA LEU A 38 15.44 2.41 -22.79
C LEU A 38 16.54 3.07 -21.95
N ASP A 39 17.68 3.42 -22.54
CA ASP A 39 18.77 4.17 -21.88
C ASP A 39 18.34 5.60 -21.55
N ASP A 40 17.66 6.30 -22.46
CA ASP A 40 17.09 7.64 -22.20
C ASP A 40 15.99 7.59 -21.11
N MET A 41 15.15 6.54 -21.13
CA MET A 41 14.18 6.29 -20.07
C MET A 41 14.87 5.97 -18.74
N ALA A 42 15.95 5.20 -18.75
CA ALA A 42 16.76 4.92 -17.57
C ALA A 42 17.45 6.19 -17.05
N ALA A 43 17.98 7.06 -17.91
CA ALA A 43 18.58 8.33 -17.54
C ALA A 43 17.55 9.33 -16.97
N SER A 44 16.33 9.32 -17.53
CA SER A 44 15.18 10.04 -16.96
C SER A 44 14.73 9.44 -15.62
N THR A 45 15.02 8.15 -15.40
CA THR A 45 14.78 7.45 -14.15
C THR A 45 15.94 7.66 -13.19
N ASP A 46 17.17 7.97 -13.62
CA ASP A 46 18.37 8.08 -12.76
C ASP A 46 18.44 9.39 -11.97
N GLU A 47 17.80 10.46 -12.44
CA GLU A 47 17.49 11.63 -11.59
C GLU A 47 16.37 11.33 -10.56
N GLN A 48 15.70 10.18 -10.70
CA GLN A 48 14.67 9.66 -9.79
C GLN A 48 15.00 8.27 -9.20
N ALA A 49 16.23 7.74 -9.39
CA ALA A 49 16.65 6.40 -8.95
C ALA A 49 17.87 6.48 -8.05
N THR A 50 17.68 7.15 -6.93
CA THR A 50 17.99 6.45 -5.69
C THR A 50 16.80 5.52 -5.42
N PRO A 51 16.99 4.24 -5.08
CA PRO A 51 15.89 3.42 -4.59
C PRO A 51 15.48 3.96 -3.20
N ASP A 52 14.71 5.04 -3.20
CA ASP A 52 13.97 5.56 -2.05
C ASP A 52 12.47 5.37 -2.31
N HIS A 53 12.09 4.15 -2.69
CA HIS A 53 10.75 3.64 -2.44
C HIS A 53 10.66 3.03 -1.02
N ALA A 54 11.42 3.56 -0.06
CA ALA A 54 10.86 3.60 1.28
C ALA A 54 9.66 4.54 1.21
N GLN A 55 8.51 4.02 0.78
CA GLN A 55 7.24 4.72 0.96
C GLN A 55 7.28 5.26 2.38
N LYS A 56 7.33 6.59 2.51
CA LYS A 56 7.57 7.22 3.81
C LYS A 56 6.27 7.15 4.58
N TRP A 57 6.02 5.98 5.14
CA TRP A 57 4.88 5.70 5.97
C TRP A 57 4.94 6.64 7.19
N PRO A 58 3.80 7.21 7.60
CA PRO A 58 3.79 8.04 8.80
C PRO A 58 4.25 7.21 9.99
N SER A 59 5.04 7.80 10.88
CA SER A 59 5.32 7.18 12.17
C SER A 59 4.02 7.03 12.96
N PRO A 60 3.94 6.10 13.93
CA PRO A 60 2.74 5.97 14.75
C PRO A 60 2.35 7.27 15.45
N ASP A 61 3.34 8.03 15.93
CA ASP A 61 3.11 9.32 16.60
C ASP A 61 2.44 10.33 15.68
N VAL A 62 2.79 10.33 14.38
CA VAL A 62 2.18 11.21 13.38
C VAL A 62 0.80 10.71 12.99
N ALA A 63 0.66 9.42 12.70
CA ALA A 63 -0.59 8.82 12.22
C ALA A 63 -1.73 8.92 13.24
N TYR A 64 -1.40 8.83 14.54
CA TYR A 64 -2.39 8.79 15.61
C TYR A 64 -2.44 10.08 16.45
N ALA A 65 -1.78 11.16 16.01
CA ALA A 65 -1.72 12.41 16.76
C ALA A 65 -3.10 12.99 17.10
N ALA A 66 -4.04 12.90 16.14
CA ALA A 66 -5.42 13.37 16.31
C ALA A 66 -6.42 12.25 16.63
N ALA A 67 -5.93 11.03 16.88
CA ALA A 67 -6.80 9.89 17.13
C ALA A 67 -7.51 10.03 18.49
N PRO A 68 -8.80 9.67 18.59
CA PRO A 68 -9.49 9.58 19.87
C PRO A 68 -8.82 8.61 20.84
N SER A 69 -9.25 8.62 22.11
CA SER A 69 -8.66 7.72 23.12
C SER A 69 -8.91 6.26 22.77
N ILE A 70 -7.97 5.37 23.13
CA ILE A 70 -8.09 3.92 22.90
C ILE A 70 -9.40 3.38 23.47
N SER A 71 -9.77 3.76 24.71
CA SER A 71 -11.01 3.29 25.34
C SER A 71 -12.26 3.74 24.58
N SER A 72 -12.32 5.01 24.15
CA SER A 72 -13.46 5.51 23.37
C SER A 72 -13.61 4.79 22.03
N GLU A 73 -12.50 4.50 21.35
CA GLU A 73 -12.51 3.77 20.07
C GLU A 73 -12.84 2.29 20.27
N SER A 74 -12.32 1.64 21.30
CA SER A 74 -12.68 0.26 21.64
C SER A 74 -14.17 0.13 21.97
N ASP A 75 -14.73 1.03 22.78
CA ASP A 75 -16.15 1.05 23.11
C ASP A 75 -17.02 1.27 21.87
N TRP A 76 -16.59 2.15 20.97
CA TRP A 76 -17.25 2.35 19.68
C TRP A 76 -17.21 1.08 18.82
N ALA A 77 -16.02 0.49 18.63
CA ALA A 77 -15.84 -0.69 17.80
C ALA A 77 -16.67 -1.88 18.31
N THR A 78 -16.69 -2.12 19.63
CA THR A 78 -17.52 -3.18 20.24
C THR A 78 -19.01 -2.91 20.06
N ARG A 79 -19.47 -1.66 20.25
CA ARG A 79 -20.88 -1.32 20.07
C ARG A 79 -21.31 -1.55 18.62
N THR A 80 -20.55 -1.03 17.65
CA THR A 80 -20.84 -1.19 16.23
C THR A 80 -20.82 -2.66 15.81
N ALA A 81 -19.85 -3.45 16.29
CA ALA A 81 -19.81 -4.89 16.02
C ALA A 81 -21.07 -5.62 16.53
N ASN A 82 -21.59 -5.24 17.70
CA ASN A 82 -22.82 -5.82 18.26
C ASN A 82 -24.07 -5.36 17.51
N GLU A 83 -24.12 -4.10 17.08
CA GLU A 83 -25.26 -3.54 16.35
C GLU A 83 -25.41 -4.16 14.94
N TRP A 84 -24.29 -4.45 14.26
CA TRP A 84 -24.27 -4.91 12.87
C TRP A 84 -23.85 -6.38 12.71
N ALA A 85 -23.99 -7.19 13.77
CA ALA A 85 -23.48 -8.56 13.83
C ALA A 85 -23.96 -9.45 12.65
N ASP A 86 -25.18 -9.24 12.17
CA ASP A 86 -25.80 -10.04 11.09
C ASP A 86 -25.59 -9.45 9.68
N GLU A 87 -25.19 -8.18 9.57
CA GLU A 87 -25.12 -7.44 8.30
C GLU A 87 -23.68 -7.26 7.79
N GLY A 88 -22.69 -7.51 8.64
CA GLY A 88 -21.29 -7.29 8.32
C GLY A 88 -20.85 -5.85 8.62
N LEU A 89 -19.53 -5.66 8.68
CA LEU A 89 -18.91 -4.41 9.08
C LEU A 89 -18.30 -3.72 7.86
N ASP A 90 -18.32 -2.38 7.87
CA ASP A 90 -17.79 -1.60 6.76
C ASP A 90 -16.27 -1.40 6.87
N ARG A 91 -15.68 -0.85 5.81
CA ARG A 91 -14.24 -0.58 5.76
C ARG A 91 -13.80 0.37 6.86
N GLU A 92 -14.61 1.37 7.22
CA GLU A 92 -14.27 2.30 8.31
C GLU A 92 -14.11 1.55 9.63
N TRP A 93 -15.01 0.63 9.95
CA TRP A 93 -14.89 -0.20 11.14
C TRP A 93 -13.59 -1.00 11.12
N TYR A 94 -13.27 -1.69 10.01
CA TYR A 94 -12.02 -2.47 9.92
C TYR A 94 -10.78 -1.58 10.08
N LEU A 95 -10.76 -0.41 9.44
CA LEU A 95 -9.65 0.54 9.53
C LEU A 95 -9.46 1.05 10.97
N ARG A 96 -10.53 1.52 11.61
CA ARG A 96 -10.48 2.06 12.97
C ARG A 96 -10.16 0.97 13.99
N HIS A 97 -10.71 -0.24 13.82
CA HIS A 97 -10.40 -1.39 14.67
C HIS A 97 -8.92 -1.78 14.57
N ALA A 98 -8.37 -1.89 13.35
CA ALA A 98 -6.96 -2.18 13.15
C ALA A 98 -6.04 -1.10 13.75
N ALA A 99 -6.40 0.18 13.61
CA ALA A 99 -5.66 1.30 14.20
C ALA A 99 -5.64 1.26 15.74
N VAL A 100 -6.74 0.86 16.39
CA VAL A 100 -6.79 0.66 17.85
C VAL A 100 -5.85 -0.46 18.28
N LEU A 101 -5.91 -1.61 17.62
CA LEU A 101 -5.05 -2.75 17.93
C LEU A 101 -3.57 -2.42 17.72
N ASP A 102 -3.24 -1.70 16.65
CA ASP A 102 -1.88 -1.21 16.41
C ASP A 102 -1.39 -0.31 17.56
N ARG A 103 -2.23 0.60 18.06
CA ARG A 103 -1.91 1.48 19.21
C ARG A 103 -1.80 0.72 20.53
N VAL A 104 -2.61 -0.31 20.74
CA VAL A 104 -2.51 -1.20 21.91
C VAL A 104 -1.18 -1.97 21.86
N ALA A 105 -0.81 -2.50 20.70
CA ALA A 105 0.45 -3.21 20.50
C ALA A 105 1.69 -2.30 20.63
N LEU A 106 1.56 -1.00 20.38
CA LEU A 106 2.60 0.02 20.59
C LEU A 106 2.68 0.52 22.04
N GLY A 107 1.69 0.21 22.88
CA GLY A 107 1.61 0.68 24.26
C GLY A 107 2.77 0.17 25.14
N ASP A 108 3.15 1.00 26.12
CA ASP A 108 4.32 0.79 26.99
C ASP A 108 4.13 -0.32 28.05
N VAL A 109 2.89 -0.81 28.22
CA VAL A 109 2.60 -1.94 29.12
C VAL A 109 2.72 -3.21 28.28
N PRO A 110 3.65 -4.13 28.62
CA PRO A 110 3.79 -5.39 27.90
C PRO A 110 2.54 -6.24 28.13
N ALA A 111 1.53 -6.04 27.30
CA ALA A 111 0.52 -7.07 27.08
C ALA A 111 1.27 -8.26 26.45
N PRO A 112 1.02 -9.50 26.90
CA PRO A 112 1.62 -10.67 26.27
C PRO A 112 1.37 -10.64 24.76
N GLY A 113 2.31 -11.17 23.96
CA GLY A 113 2.44 -10.99 22.50
C GLY A 113 1.18 -11.14 21.63
N PHE A 114 0.08 -11.66 22.19
CA PHE A 114 -1.28 -11.62 21.62
C PHE A 114 -1.68 -10.26 21.06
N ALA A 115 -1.32 -9.14 21.72
CA ALA A 115 -1.70 -7.81 21.22
C ALA A 115 -1.02 -7.47 19.88
N ALA A 116 0.24 -7.90 19.68
CA ALA A 116 0.96 -7.68 18.43
C ALA A 116 0.43 -8.58 17.32
N ASP A 117 0.20 -9.87 17.61
CA ASP A 117 -0.34 -10.82 16.64
C ASP A 117 -1.76 -10.41 16.18
N GLU A 118 -2.59 -9.91 17.10
CA GLU A 118 -3.94 -9.42 16.79
C GLU A 118 -3.89 -8.15 15.94
N ALA A 119 -2.96 -7.24 16.21
CA ALA A 119 -2.74 -6.05 15.39
C ALA A 119 -2.26 -6.41 13.97
N ASP A 120 -1.35 -7.38 13.84
CA ASP A 120 -0.87 -7.85 12.54
C ASP A 120 -2.00 -8.52 11.75
N ALA A 121 -2.80 -9.39 12.39
CA ALA A 121 -3.94 -10.03 11.76
C ALA A 121 -4.99 -9.02 11.28
N ALA A 122 -5.34 -8.04 12.12
CA ALA A 122 -6.28 -6.98 11.74
C ALA A 122 -5.74 -6.11 10.59
N ALA A 123 -4.44 -5.82 10.58
CA ALA A 123 -3.81 -5.06 9.52
C ALA A 123 -3.78 -5.82 8.18
N VAL A 124 -3.52 -7.13 8.20
CA VAL A 124 -3.60 -7.98 7.01
C VAL A 124 -5.04 -8.08 6.49
N MET A 125 -6.03 -8.20 7.38
CA MET A 125 -7.44 -8.19 7.00
C MET A 125 -7.83 -6.90 6.26
N LEU A 126 -7.32 -5.74 6.70
CA LEU A 126 -7.55 -4.48 6.00
C LEU A 126 -6.87 -4.45 4.62
N LEU A 127 -5.61 -4.91 4.51
CA LEU A 127 -4.93 -5.01 3.23
C LEU A 127 -5.71 -5.89 2.23
N ASP A 128 -6.18 -7.05 2.67
CA ASP A 128 -6.95 -7.97 1.85
C ASP A 128 -8.31 -7.35 1.46
N LEU A 129 -8.98 -6.66 2.39
CA LEU A 129 -10.23 -5.93 2.13
C LEU A 129 -10.04 -4.85 1.04
N ASP A 130 -8.90 -4.15 1.10
CA ASP A 130 -8.55 -3.08 0.16
C ASP A 130 -7.92 -3.59 -1.14
N GLN A 131 -7.69 -4.89 -1.25
CA GLN A 131 -6.96 -5.53 -2.36
C GLN A 131 -5.60 -4.86 -2.61
N ALA A 132 -4.94 -4.41 -1.53
CA ALA A 132 -3.63 -3.77 -1.58
C ALA A 132 -2.50 -4.80 -1.73
N SER A 133 -1.30 -4.33 -2.09
CA SER A 133 -0.14 -5.22 -2.24
C SER A 133 0.19 -5.92 -0.91
N ARG A 134 0.41 -7.25 -0.99
CA ARG A 134 0.88 -8.05 0.16
C ARG A 134 2.33 -7.83 0.51
N ASP A 135 3.07 -7.09 -0.33
CA ASP A 135 4.46 -6.72 -0.06
C ASP A 135 4.58 -5.51 0.87
N TYR A 136 3.47 -4.86 1.24
CA TYR A 136 3.46 -3.77 2.20
C TYR A 136 3.62 -4.27 3.63
N ASP A 137 4.26 -3.45 4.48
CA ASP A 137 4.17 -3.62 5.93
C ASP A 137 2.70 -3.36 6.34
N PRO A 138 1.97 -4.35 6.88
CA PRO A 138 0.55 -4.20 7.15
C PRO A 138 0.24 -3.09 8.15
N ARG A 139 1.05 -2.97 9.21
CA ARG A 139 0.81 -1.96 10.25
C ARG A 139 1.17 -0.56 9.77
N ALA A 140 2.19 -0.43 8.92
CA ALA A 140 2.51 0.83 8.26
C ALA A 140 1.39 1.24 7.28
N TYR A 141 0.78 0.29 6.58
CA TYR A 141 -0.38 0.51 5.74
C TYR A 141 -1.57 1.04 6.53
N VAL A 142 -1.94 0.39 7.64
CA VAL A 142 -3.01 0.87 8.55
C VAL A 142 -2.78 2.32 8.96
N ARG A 143 -1.56 2.66 9.39
CA ARG A 143 -1.21 4.03 9.83
C ARG A 143 -1.40 5.06 8.72
N GLN A 144 -0.99 4.76 7.50
CA GLN A 144 -1.23 5.67 6.36
C GLN A 144 -2.72 5.82 6.07
N GLN A 145 -3.46 4.70 5.97
CA GLN A 145 -4.88 4.76 5.64
C GLN A 145 -5.67 5.50 6.73
N TYR A 146 -5.30 5.34 7.99
CA TYR A 146 -5.93 6.04 9.10
C TYR A 146 -5.65 7.55 9.05
N ALA A 147 -4.41 7.96 8.76
CA ALA A 147 -4.06 9.37 8.58
C ALA A 147 -4.85 10.01 7.42
N LEU A 148 -4.94 9.31 6.28
CA LEU A 148 -5.72 9.79 5.13
C LEU A 148 -7.22 9.90 5.44
N TRP A 149 -7.77 8.94 6.20
CA TRP A 149 -9.17 9.00 6.63
C TRP A 149 -9.43 10.19 7.55
N LEU A 150 -8.55 10.48 8.50
CA LEU A 150 -8.67 11.66 9.36
C LEU A 150 -8.67 12.97 8.55
N ASP A 151 -7.77 13.09 7.57
CA ASP A 151 -7.73 14.26 6.69
C ASP A 151 -9.04 14.43 5.90
N GLN A 152 -9.62 13.33 5.41
CA GLN A 152 -10.91 13.36 4.70
C GLN A 152 -12.09 13.78 5.59
N GLN A 153 -12.06 13.43 6.87
CA GLN A 153 -13.08 13.84 7.83
C GLN A 153 -13.00 15.35 8.14
N ASP A 154 -11.80 15.93 8.19
CA ASP A 154 -11.60 17.38 8.42
C ASP A 154 -12.01 18.23 7.20
N ILE A 155 -11.88 17.66 6.00
CA ILE A 155 -12.25 18.34 4.74
C ILE A 155 -13.77 18.29 4.47
N SER A 156 -14.52 17.41 5.14
CA SER A 156 -15.97 17.30 4.95
C SER A 156 -16.70 18.54 5.51
N PRO A 157 -17.30 19.40 4.68
CA PRO A 157 -18.00 20.59 5.16
C PRO A 157 -19.21 20.15 5.98
N ALA A 158 -19.36 20.74 7.17
CA ALA A 158 -20.53 20.54 8.03
C ALA A 158 -21.83 20.63 7.21
N PRO A 159 -22.76 19.66 7.31
CA PRO A 159 -24.01 19.74 6.59
C PRO A 159 -24.72 21.04 6.99
N SER A 160 -24.96 21.88 6.01
CA SER A 160 -25.75 23.10 6.16
C SER A 160 -27.18 22.69 6.51
N HIS A 161 -27.49 22.63 7.80
CA HIS A 161 -28.86 22.54 8.28
C HIS A 161 -29.58 23.84 7.86
N SER A 162 -30.46 23.73 6.86
CA SER A 162 -31.47 24.75 6.52
C SER A 162 -32.73 24.54 7.35
#